data_AF-A0A7W1IVS2-F1
#
_entry.id   AF-A0A7W1IVS2-F1
#
_cell.length_a   1.000
_cell.length_b   1.000
_cell.length_c   1.000
_cell.angle_alpha   90.00
_cell.angle_beta   90.00
_cell.angle_gamma   90.00
#
_symmetry.space_group_name_H-M   'P 1'
#
loop_
_entity.id
_entity.type
_entity.pdbx_description
1 polymer ?
#
loop_
_entity_poly.entity_id
_entity_poly.type
_entity_poly.pdbx_seq_one_letter_code
_entity_poly.pdbx_strand_id
1 'polypeptide(L)'
;MEEKSKREFLRHTLATLAYRGGKAIADAPESFAAMKASETTRTPVEILAHIGDLLDWALWMAREKPVWKDSEPLSWEKESKRFFDCLQKFDGFLASDEPLAQTCEKIFQGPIADALTHVGQINLLRRMFDSPVRGENYYKAEIEIGCVGENQSATRVEFD
;
A
#
# COMPACT_ATOMS: atom_id res chain seq x y z
N MET A 1 -12.50 24.04 -5.34
CA MET A 1 -11.18 24.32 -4.73
C MET A 1 -10.91 23.38 -3.56
N GLU A 2 -11.81 23.30 -2.58
CA GLU A 2 -11.68 22.37 -1.45
C GLU A 2 -11.65 20.88 -1.86
N GLU A 3 -12.56 20.45 -2.74
CA GLU A 3 -12.59 19.05 -3.22
C GLU A 3 -11.31 18.65 -3.96
N LYS A 4 -10.76 19.56 -4.79
CA LYS A 4 -9.48 19.35 -5.48
C LYS A 4 -8.33 19.18 -4.49
N SER A 5 -8.28 20.01 -3.46
CA SER A 5 -7.27 19.90 -2.39
C SER A 5 -7.39 18.60 -1.61
N LYS A 6 -8.61 18.13 -1.31
CA LYS A 6 -8.84 16.83 -0.66
C LYS A 6 -8.41 15.66 -1.54
N ARG A 7 -8.67 15.74 -2.85
CA ARG A 7 -8.24 14.73 -3.84
C ARG A 7 -6.71 14.69 -3.96
N GLU A 8 -6.05 15.84 -4.01
CA GLU A 8 -4.58 15.94 -3.99
C GLU A 8 -3.98 15.34 -2.70
N PHE A 9 -4.58 15.63 -1.54
CA PHE A 9 -4.17 15.02 -0.28
C PHE A 9 -4.36 13.50 -0.28
N LEU A 10 -5.49 13.00 -0.81
CA LEU A 10 -5.74 11.57 -0.94
C LEU A 10 -4.68 10.90 -1.84
N ARG A 11 -4.32 11.53 -2.97
CA ARG A 11 -3.22 11.05 -3.83
C ARG A 11 -1.87 11.04 -3.10
N HIS A 12 -1.60 12.03 -2.26
CA HIS A 12 -0.40 12.04 -1.43
C HIS A 12 -0.38 10.86 -0.43
N THR A 13 -1.54 10.45 0.11
CA THR A 13 -1.60 9.24 0.96
C THR A 13 -1.32 7.96 0.17
N LEU A 14 -1.69 7.87 -1.11
CA LEU A 14 -1.29 6.76 -1.99
C LEU A 14 0.21 6.75 -2.26
N ALA A 15 0.81 7.92 -2.55
CA ALA A 15 2.27 8.04 -2.68
C ALA A 15 2.99 7.62 -1.39
N THR A 16 2.44 8.00 -0.23
CA THR A 16 2.96 7.59 1.07
C THR A 16 2.88 6.08 1.27
N LEU A 17 1.75 5.46 0.90
CA LEU A 17 1.59 4.02 0.95
C LEU A 17 2.54 3.30 -0.01
N ALA A 18 2.70 3.80 -1.23
CA ALA A 18 3.63 3.27 -2.22
C ALA A 18 5.08 3.28 -1.72
N TYR A 19 5.52 4.41 -1.15
CA TYR A 19 6.87 4.55 -0.61
C TYR A 19 7.12 3.61 0.58
N ARG A 20 6.23 3.65 1.59
CA ARG A 20 6.40 2.87 2.82
C ARG A 20 6.17 1.37 2.59
N GLY A 21 5.18 1.03 1.79
CA GLY A 21 4.86 -0.34 1.40
C GLY A 21 5.94 -0.92 0.49
N GLY A 22 6.39 -0.15 -0.50
CA GLY A 22 7.50 -0.53 -1.38
C GLY A 22 8.77 -0.84 -0.59
N LYS A 23 9.13 0.02 0.37
CA LYS A 23 10.24 -0.25 1.29
C LYS A 23 10.02 -1.51 2.15
N ALA A 24 8.80 -1.79 2.58
CA ALA A 24 8.49 -2.97 3.38
C ALA A 24 8.60 -4.29 2.61
N ILE A 25 8.27 -4.28 1.31
CA ILE A 25 8.25 -5.48 0.47
C ILE A 25 9.54 -5.72 -0.32
N ALA A 26 10.37 -4.68 -0.47
CA ALA A 26 11.65 -4.75 -1.17
C ALA A 26 12.61 -5.76 -0.53
N ASP A 27 13.36 -6.46 -1.39
CA ASP A 27 14.44 -7.38 -1.03
C ASP A 27 14.04 -8.43 0.02
N ALA A 28 12.77 -8.85 0.02
CA ALA A 28 12.32 -9.93 0.87
C ALA A 28 12.72 -11.29 0.29
N PRO A 29 13.32 -12.20 1.09
CA PRO A 29 13.58 -13.57 0.66
C PRO A 29 12.29 -14.26 0.25
N GLU A 30 12.31 -15.10 -0.78
CA GLU A 30 11.09 -15.78 -1.26
C GLU A 30 10.42 -16.61 -0.15
N SER A 31 11.20 -17.25 0.72
CA SER A 31 10.71 -18.00 1.88
C SER A 31 9.98 -17.15 2.92
N PHE A 32 10.17 -15.82 2.92
CA PHE A 32 9.44 -14.90 3.81
C PHE A 32 7.94 -14.98 3.56
N ALA A 33 7.52 -15.13 2.31
CA ALA A 33 6.10 -15.17 1.92
C ALA A 33 5.29 -16.21 2.69
N ALA A 34 5.90 -17.35 3.03
CA ALA A 34 5.26 -18.46 3.74
C ALA A 34 5.47 -18.42 5.26
N MET A 35 6.18 -17.42 5.80
CA MET A 35 6.42 -17.30 7.23
C MET A 35 5.09 -17.24 7.99
N LYS A 36 5.01 -17.97 9.10
CA LYS A 36 3.86 -17.97 9.98
C LYS A 36 4.29 -17.71 11.43
N ALA A 37 3.89 -16.57 11.99
CA ALA A 37 4.26 -16.18 13.34
C ALA A 37 3.45 -16.92 14.42
N SER A 38 2.22 -17.33 14.10
CA SER A 38 1.39 -18.25 14.89
C SER A 38 0.36 -18.95 14.02
N GLU A 39 -0.32 -19.97 14.53
CA GLU A 39 -1.32 -20.75 13.77
C GLU A 39 -2.43 -19.89 13.14
N THR A 40 -2.77 -18.76 13.77
CA THR A 40 -3.87 -17.86 13.36
C THR A 40 -3.41 -16.62 12.59
N THR A 41 -2.12 -16.34 12.52
CA THR A 41 -1.62 -15.17 11.77
C THR A 41 -1.67 -15.44 10.28
N ARG A 42 -2.10 -14.43 9.51
CA ARG A 42 -1.84 -14.39 8.06
C ARG A 42 -0.32 -14.43 7.82
N THR A 43 0.06 -15.16 6.78
CA THR A 43 1.39 -15.13 6.20
C THR A 43 1.65 -13.78 5.53
N PRO A 44 2.91 -13.36 5.31
CA PRO A 44 3.20 -12.11 4.62
C PRO A 44 2.53 -12.00 3.25
N VAL A 45 2.48 -13.09 2.48
CA VAL A 45 1.85 -13.05 1.14
C VAL A 45 0.34 -12.90 1.21
N GLU A 46 -0.32 -13.50 2.19
CA GLU A 46 -1.75 -13.26 2.46
C GLU A 46 -2.02 -11.82 2.89
N ILE A 47 -1.10 -11.21 3.66
CA ILE A 47 -1.20 -9.79 4.02
C ILE A 47 -1.05 -8.91 2.77
N LEU A 48 -0.07 -9.18 1.91
CA LEU A 48 0.14 -8.38 0.70
C LEU A 48 -1.00 -8.54 -0.32
N ALA A 49 -1.53 -9.75 -0.50
CA ALA A 49 -2.71 -10.00 -1.32
C ALA A 49 -3.93 -9.23 -0.79
N HIS A 50 -4.12 -9.20 0.53
CA HIS A 50 -5.18 -8.44 1.18
C HIS A 50 -5.02 -6.92 1.00
N ILE A 51 -3.80 -6.39 1.04
CA ILE A 51 -3.53 -5.00 0.67
C ILE A 51 -3.97 -4.73 -0.79
N GLY A 52 -3.70 -5.67 -1.71
CA GLY A 52 -4.21 -5.59 -3.08
C GLY A 52 -5.73 -5.51 -3.15
N ASP A 53 -6.44 -6.35 -2.38
CA ASP A 53 -7.90 -6.34 -2.31
C ASP A 53 -8.45 -5.01 -1.75
N LEU A 54 -7.79 -4.44 -0.74
CA LEU A 54 -8.14 -3.12 -0.19
C LEU A 54 -7.99 -2.00 -1.25
N LEU A 55 -6.95 -2.06 -2.09
CA LEU A 55 -6.73 -1.07 -3.15
C LEU A 55 -7.74 -1.19 -4.29
N ASP A 56 -8.05 -2.42 -4.71
CA ASP A 56 -9.10 -2.68 -5.69
C ASP A 56 -10.47 -2.21 -5.16
N TRP A 57 -10.75 -2.49 -3.89
CA TRP A 57 -11.95 -2.03 -3.19
C TRP A 57 -12.00 -0.50 -3.10
N ALA A 58 -10.89 0.18 -2.81
CA ALA A 58 -10.80 1.64 -2.78
C ALA A 58 -11.14 2.26 -4.14
N LEU A 59 -10.61 1.69 -5.22
CA LEU A 59 -10.92 2.15 -6.59
C LEU A 59 -12.41 1.96 -6.92
N TRP A 60 -12.99 0.83 -6.51
CA TRP A 60 -14.43 0.60 -6.68
C TRP A 60 -15.27 1.58 -5.87
N MET A 61 -14.92 1.84 -4.60
CA MET A 61 -15.58 2.86 -3.77
C MET A 61 -15.50 4.27 -4.39
N ALA A 62 -14.37 4.58 -5.02
CA ALA A 62 -14.14 5.88 -5.62
C ALA A 62 -15.00 6.08 -6.87
N ARG A 63 -15.26 5.00 -7.63
CA ARG A 63 -16.10 5.01 -8.84
C ARG A 63 -17.60 4.84 -8.55
N GLU A 64 -17.96 3.89 -7.71
CA GLU A 64 -19.34 3.40 -7.51
C GLU A 64 -19.58 2.85 -6.09
N LYS A 65 -20.66 2.07 -5.89
CA LYS A 65 -20.90 1.36 -4.63
C LYS A 65 -20.02 0.10 -4.54
N PRO A 66 -19.34 -0.12 -3.40
CA PRO A 66 -18.36 -1.18 -3.27
C PRO A 66 -18.95 -2.59 -3.30
N VAL A 67 -18.20 -3.53 -3.89
CA VAL A 67 -18.34 -4.97 -3.66
C VAL A 67 -16.97 -5.49 -3.23
N TRP A 68 -16.93 -6.20 -2.11
CA TRP A 68 -15.71 -6.86 -1.62
C TRP A 68 -15.46 -8.16 -2.38
N LYS A 69 -14.20 -8.45 -2.68
CA LYS A 69 -13.78 -9.72 -3.26
C LYS A 69 -12.39 -10.09 -2.72
N ASP A 70 -12.29 -11.24 -2.07
CA ASP A 70 -11.01 -11.80 -1.68
C ASP A 70 -10.28 -12.38 -2.90
N SER A 71 -8.97 -12.15 -2.98
CA SER A 71 -8.10 -12.76 -3.98
C SER A 71 -7.35 -13.96 -3.42
N GLU A 72 -7.14 -14.97 -4.24
CA GLU A 72 -6.16 -16.02 -3.93
C GLU A 72 -4.74 -15.43 -3.99
N PRO A 73 -3.92 -15.56 -2.93
CA PRO A 73 -2.57 -15.02 -2.93
C PRO A 73 -1.70 -15.62 -4.05
N LEU A 74 -1.01 -14.76 -4.78
CA LEU A 74 0.00 -15.13 -5.78
C LEU A 74 1.38 -15.30 -5.13
N SER A 75 2.43 -15.52 -5.92
CA SER A 75 3.81 -15.46 -5.41
C SER A 75 4.17 -14.06 -4.90
N TRP A 76 5.15 -13.95 -4.00
CA TRP A 76 5.59 -12.67 -3.44
C TRP A 76 5.88 -11.60 -4.49
N GLU A 77 6.62 -11.98 -5.54
CA GLU A 77 6.95 -11.12 -6.67
C GLU A 77 5.68 -10.62 -7.39
N LYS A 78 4.73 -11.52 -7.65
CA LYS A 78 3.47 -11.18 -8.33
C LYS A 78 2.57 -10.29 -7.47
N GLU A 79 2.50 -10.54 -6.18
CA GLU A 79 1.76 -9.67 -5.25
C GLU A 79 2.43 -8.31 -5.08
N SER A 80 3.77 -8.26 -5.09
CA SER A 80 4.52 -7.00 -5.06
C SER A 80 4.23 -6.16 -6.31
N LYS A 81 4.25 -6.80 -7.49
CA LYS A 81 3.85 -6.14 -8.73
C LYS A 81 2.38 -5.69 -8.71
N ARG A 82 1.47 -6.55 -8.24
CA ARG A 82 0.04 -6.24 -8.12
C ARG A 82 -0.18 -5.03 -7.21
N PHE A 83 0.52 -4.95 -6.09
CA PHE A 83 0.46 -3.81 -5.16
C PHE A 83 0.71 -2.47 -5.88
N PHE A 84 1.80 -2.37 -6.65
CA PHE A 84 2.09 -1.16 -7.42
C PHE A 84 1.14 -0.93 -8.60
N ASP A 85 0.68 -2.00 -9.27
CA ASP A 85 -0.28 -1.88 -10.38
C ASP A 85 -1.64 -1.34 -9.87
N CYS A 86 -2.10 -1.80 -8.70
CA CYS A 86 -3.34 -1.30 -8.06
C CYS A 86 -3.20 0.16 -7.62
N LEU A 87 -2.06 0.53 -7.02
CA LEU A 87 -1.76 1.92 -6.67
C LEU A 87 -1.76 2.85 -7.88
N GLN A 88 -1.12 2.45 -8.99
CA GLN A 88 -1.09 3.22 -10.24
C GLN A 88 -2.49 3.43 -10.82
N LYS A 89 -3.31 2.37 -10.89
CA LYS A 89 -4.69 2.48 -11.37
C LYS A 89 -5.51 3.44 -10.49
N PHE A 90 -5.33 3.35 -9.18
CA PHE A 90 -6.10 4.17 -8.25
C PHE A 90 -5.66 5.64 -8.29
N ASP A 91 -4.35 5.92 -8.27
CA ASP A 91 -3.85 7.28 -8.43
C ASP A 91 -4.26 7.88 -9.79
N GLY A 92 -4.21 7.09 -10.87
CA GLY A 92 -4.66 7.51 -12.19
C GLY A 92 -6.14 7.95 -12.21
N PHE A 93 -7.01 7.23 -11.51
CA PHE A 93 -8.41 7.64 -11.34
C PHE A 93 -8.52 8.94 -10.51
N LEU A 94 -7.80 9.04 -9.40
CA LEU A 94 -7.78 10.26 -8.58
C LEU A 94 -7.13 11.46 -9.29
N ALA A 95 -6.29 11.24 -10.29
CA ALA A 95 -5.71 12.29 -11.13
C ALA A 95 -6.69 12.82 -12.19
N SER A 96 -7.76 12.07 -12.48
CA SER A 96 -8.78 12.45 -13.44
C SER A 96 -9.78 13.47 -12.87
N ASP A 97 -10.64 13.98 -13.75
CA ASP A 97 -11.79 14.84 -13.39
C ASP A 97 -13.08 14.04 -13.12
N GLU A 98 -13.02 12.69 -13.09
CA GLU A 98 -14.20 11.88 -12.78
C GLU A 98 -14.73 12.16 -11.35
N PRO A 99 -16.05 12.20 -11.14
CA PRO A 99 -16.63 12.46 -9.83
C PRO A 99 -16.37 11.29 -8.87
N LEU A 100 -16.16 11.60 -7.59
CA LEU A 100 -16.03 10.56 -6.56
C LEU A 100 -17.40 10.11 -6.07
N ALA A 101 -17.65 8.80 -6.07
CA ALA A 101 -18.87 8.22 -5.48
C ALA A 101 -18.86 8.25 -3.94
N GLN A 102 -17.68 8.42 -3.32
CA GLN A 102 -17.50 8.52 -1.86
C GLN A 102 -16.58 9.69 -1.51
N THR A 103 -16.75 10.24 -0.30
CA THR A 103 -15.87 11.28 0.24
C THR A 103 -14.43 10.78 0.39
N CYS A 104 -13.44 11.65 0.17
CA CYS A 104 -12.01 11.32 0.33
C CYS A 104 -11.71 10.75 1.73
N GLU A 105 -12.39 11.26 2.76
CA GLU A 105 -12.26 10.84 4.15
C GLU A 105 -12.66 9.37 4.34
N LYS A 106 -13.75 8.92 3.71
CA LYS A 106 -14.21 7.52 3.75
C LYS A 106 -13.26 6.57 3.04
N ILE A 107 -12.69 7.00 1.92
CA ILE A 107 -11.71 6.22 1.17
C ILE A 107 -10.40 6.13 1.98
N PHE A 108 -9.97 7.23 2.60
CA PHE A 108 -8.79 7.21 3.45
C PHE A 108 -8.98 6.33 4.69
N GLN A 109 -10.04 6.55 5.48
CA GLN A 109 -10.24 5.88 6.77
C GLN A 109 -10.41 4.36 6.65
N GLY A 110 -10.95 3.88 5.53
CA GLY A 110 -11.19 2.47 5.27
C GLY A 110 -9.95 1.86 4.63
N PRO A 111 -9.93 1.70 3.29
CA PRO A 111 -8.91 0.90 2.62
C PRO A 111 -7.47 1.42 2.78
N ILE A 112 -7.22 2.72 2.72
CA ILE A 112 -5.84 3.25 2.71
C ILE A 112 -5.20 3.16 4.11
N ALA A 113 -5.94 3.55 5.16
CA ALA A 113 -5.47 3.46 6.54
C ALA A 113 -5.27 1.99 6.97
N ASP A 114 -6.14 1.09 6.51
CA ASP A 114 -6.01 -0.35 6.76
C ASP A 114 -4.77 -0.93 6.06
N ALA A 115 -4.56 -0.57 4.78
CA ALA A 115 -3.36 -0.97 4.05
C ALA A 115 -2.06 -0.51 4.74
N LEU A 116 -2.00 0.73 5.25
CA LEU A 116 -0.85 1.22 6.04
C LEU A 116 -0.64 0.42 7.33
N THR A 117 -1.73 -0.03 7.97
CA THR A 117 -1.67 -0.88 9.17
C THR A 117 -1.06 -2.25 8.83
N HIS A 118 -1.47 -2.83 7.71
CA HIS A 118 -0.93 -4.09 7.20
C HIS A 118 0.54 -3.98 6.74
N VAL A 119 0.97 -2.85 6.18
CA VAL A 119 2.40 -2.56 5.94
C VAL A 119 3.21 -2.59 7.25
N GLY A 120 2.63 -2.13 8.37
CA GLY A 120 3.22 -2.27 9.69
C GLY A 120 3.40 -3.73 10.11
N GLN A 121 2.41 -4.58 9.84
CA GLN A 121 2.49 -6.02 10.12
C GLN A 121 3.58 -6.71 9.28
N ILE A 122 3.69 -6.40 7.99
CA ILE A 122 4.78 -6.92 7.13
C ILE A 122 6.14 -6.54 7.74
N ASN A 123 6.34 -5.28 8.13
CA ASN A 123 7.58 -4.82 8.75
C ASN A 123 7.91 -5.53 10.08
N LEU A 124 6.89 -5.85 10.89
CA LEU A 124 7.08 -6.63 12.10
C LEU A 124 7.53 -8.06 11.76
N LEU A 125 6.85 -8.71 10.81
CA LEU A 125 7.19 -10.07 10.37
C LEU A 125 8.58 -10.12 9.73
N ARG A 126 9.00 -9.09 8.98
CA ARG A 126 10.36 -8.96 8.43
C ARG A 126 11.43 -9.07 9.51
N ARG A 127 11.23 -8.41 10.66
CA ARG A 127 12.14 -8.49 11.82
C ARG A 127 12.13 -9.88 12.45
N MET A 128 10.96 -10.46 12.65
CA MET A 128 10.83 -11.81 13.21
C MET A 128 11.44 -12.89 12.31
N PHE A 129 11.48 -12.65 10.99
CA PHE A 129 12.13 -13.50 10.00
C PHE A 129 13.65 -13.29 9.89
N ASP A 130 14.25 -12.44 10.73
CA ASP A 130 15.67 -12.08 10.64
C ASP A 130 16.07 -11.43 9.30
N SER A 131 15.15 -10.66 8.71
CA SER A 131 15.39 -9.87 7.50
C SER A 131 14.75 -8.48 7.65
N PRO A 132 15.24 -7.67 8.60
CA PRO A 132 14.63 -6.41 8.97
C PRO A 132 14.76 -5.35 7.88
N VAL A 133 13.72 -4.52 7.77
CA VAL A 133 13.74 -3.29 6.97
C VAL A 133 14.20 -2.14 7.88
N ARG A 134 15.20 -1.37 7.43
CA ARG A 134 15.81 -0.28 8.22
C ARG A 134 14.79 0.82 8.53
N GLY A 135 14.89 1.37 9.75
CA GLY A 135 14.11 2.53 10.16
C GLY A 135 14.41 3.74 9.28
N GLU A 136 13.45 4.63 9.12
CA GLU A 136 13.63 5.84 8.31
C GLU A 136 12.79 7.00 8.83
N ASN A 137 13.35 8.20 8.72
CA ASN A 137 12.64 9.43 8.99
C ASN A 137 11.73 9.79 7.81
N TYR A 138 10.49 9.28 7.83
CA TYR A 138 9.50 9.55 6.77
C TYR A 138 9.09 11.02 6.66
N TYR A 139 9.34 11.87 7.68
CA TYR A 139 9.13 13.32 7.55
C TYR A 139 10.15 13.97 6.61
N LYS A 140 11.34 13.37 6.45
CA LYS A 140 12.39 13.80 5.51
C LYS A 140 12.39 13.01 4.20
N ALA A 141 11.51 12.02 4.05
CA ALA A 141 11.43 11.20 2.85
C ALA A 141 10.88 12.02 1.66
N GLU A 142 11.44 11.79 0.49
CA GLU A 142 10.95 12.35 -0.77
C GLU A 142 9.72 11.54 -1.24
N ILE A 143 8.53 12.02 -0.86
CA ILE A 143 7.24 11.41 -1.25
C ILE A 143 6.46 12.42 -2.09
N GLU A 144 6.27 12.08 -3.37
CA GLU A 144 5.65 12.96 -4.36
C GLU A 144 4.35 12.37 -4.91
N ILE A 145 3.34 13.22 -5.10
CA ILE A 145 2.07 12.83 -5.73
C ILE A 145 2.35 12.28 -7.13
N GLY A 146 1.75 11.14 -7.48
CA GLY A 146 1.97 10.45 -8.74
C GLY A 146 3.14 9.47 -8.75
N CYS A 147 4.04 9.52 -7.76
CA CYS A 147 5.11 8.53 -7.59
C CYS A 147 4.60 7.30 -6.82
N VAL A 148 3.77 6.50 -7.48
CA VAL A 148 3.09 5.34 -6.86
C VAL A 148 3.53 3.97 -7.39
N GLY A 149 4.59 3.94 -8.22
CA GLY A 149 5.16 2.71 -8.79
C GLY A 149 6.39 2.19 -8.03
N GLU A 150 7.02 1.15 -8.56
CA GLU A 150 8.22 0.50 -8.00
C GLU A 150 9.41 1.46 -7.89
N ASN A 151 9.54 2.38 -8.85
CA ASN A 151 10.61 3.38 -8.92
C ASN A 151 10.36 4.52 -7.91
N GLN A 152 10.64 4.27 -6.64
CA GLN A 152 10.61 5.25 -5.56
C GLN A 152 11.95 6.01 -5.45
N SER A 153 11.95 7.17 -4.78
CA SER A 153 13.19 7.90 -4.51
C SER A 153 14.21 6.98 -3.82
N ALA A 154 15.47 7.06 -4.25
CA ALA A 154 16.60 6.36 -3.63
C ALA A 154 17.19 7.15 -2.44
N THR A 155 16.79 8.40 -2.24
CA THR A 155 17.23 9.22 -1.12
C THR A 155 16.57 8.71 0.16
N ARG A 156 17.38 8.22 1.11
CA ARG A 156 16.90 7.70 2.39
C ARG A 156 17.56 8.40 3.57
N VAL A 157 16.77 8.65 4.63
CA VAL A 157 17.29 9.12 5.92
C VAL A 157 17.10 8.02 6.96
N GLU A 158 17.91 6.99 6.85
CA GLU A 158 17.79 5.77 7.65
C GLU A 158 18.48 5.86 9.00
N PHE A 159 17.98 5.06 9.94
CA PHE A 159 18.58 4.86 11.26
C PHE A 159 18.36 3.42 11.71
N ASP A 160 19.17 3.01 12.69
CA ASP A 160 19.10 1.70 13.33
C ASP A 160 18.14 1.72 14.53
#